data_AF-A0A842TLX6-F1
#
_entry.id   AF-A0A842TLX6-F1
#
_cell.length_a   1.000
_cell.length_b   1.000
_cell.length_c   1.000
_cell.angle_alpha   90.00
_cell.angle_beta   90.00
_cell.angle_gamma   90.00
#
_symmetry.space_group_name_H-M   'P 1'
#
loop_
_entity.id
_entity.type
_entity.pdbx_description
1 polymer ?
#
loop_
_entity_poly.entity_id
_entity_poly.type
_entity_poly.pdbx_seq_one_letter_code
_entity_poly.pdbx_strand_id
1 'polypeptide(L)'
;MKYYFTTIGRSGWATINSYYAVLKHEEYFPDKINVIAEEISQDKVKMVKNGLEILSDEFNVKNEINTEIVKISEIRSFGEELNSKIKEIKNLGHKVALDITSGRKILVGSILIKLEKDNVDYIFYLDISTIKKVNKPYEMIPSHIQVLRKLL
;
A
#
# COMPACT_ATOMS: atom_id res chain seq x y z
N MET A 1 16.93 4.27 2.96
CA MET A 1 15.70 4.67 2.25
C MET A 1 14.49 4.02 2.92
N LYS A 2 13.31 4.58 2.72
CA LYS A 2 12.01 4.06 3.16
C LYS A 2 11.22 3.59 1.94
N TYR A 3 10.78 2.34 1.95
CA TYR A 3 9.96 1.72 0.92
C TYR A 3 8.53 1.58 1.41
N TYR A 4 7.57 1.85 0.54
CA TYR A 4 6.15 1.66 0.79
C TYR A 4 5.55 0.76 -0.28
N PHE A 5 5.20 -0.47 0.09
CA PHE A 5 4.50 -1.41 -0.77
C PHE A 5 3.01 -1.29 -0.51
N THR A 6 2.21 -1.09 -1.55
CA THR A 6 0.76 -1.02 -1.45
C THR A 6 0.12 -1.77 -2.60
N THR A 7 -1.13 -2.18 -2.42
CA THR A 7 -1.87 -2.90 -3.45
C THR A 7 -3.04 -2.07 -3.98
N ILE A 8 -3.53 -2.40 -5.18
CA ILE A 8 -4.77 -1.85 -5.72
C ILE A 8 -5.85 -2.93 -5.71
N GLY A 9 -6.97 -2.65 -5.05
CA GLY A 9 -8.16 -3.48 -5.03
C GLY A 9 -9.28 -2.88 -5.89
N ARG A 10 -10.53 -3.18 -5.49
CA ARG A 10 -11.73 -2.74 -6.22
C ARG A 10 -11.88 -1.22 -6.32
N SER A 11 -11.31 -0.47 -5.37
CA SER A 11 -11.37 0.99 -5.33
C SER A 11 -9.97 1.56 -5.18
N GLY A 12 -9.56 2.42 -6.11
CA GLY A 12 -8.30 3.16 -6.01
C GLY A 12 -8.28 4.13 -4.82
N TRP A 13 -9.46 4.61 -4.39
CA TRP A 13 -9.58 5.46 -3.20
C TRP A 13 -9.09 4.79 -1.92
N ALA A 14 -9.26 3.48 -1.77
CA ALA A 14 -8.76 2.77 -0.59
C ALA A 14 -7.24 2.95 -0.44
N THR A 15 -6.50 2.79 -1.54
CA THR A 15 -5.04 2.95 -1.61
C THR A 15 -4.59 4.40 -1.39
N ILE A 16 -5.31 5.36 -1.98
CA ILE A 16 -4.98 6.79 -1.83
C ILE A 16 -5.24 7.24 -0.38
N ASN A 17 -6.37 6.84 0.19
CA ASN A 17 -6.76 7.24 1.54
C ASN A 17 -5.87 6.59 2.61
N SER A 18 -5.47 5.33 2.44
CA SER A 18 -4.52 4.70 3.37
C SER A 18 -3.16 5.39 3.32
N TYR A 19 -2.67 5.74 2.13
CA TYR A 19 -1.43 6.50 2.01
C TYR A 19 -1.52 7.89 2.66
N TYR A 20 -2.64 8.61 2.45
CA TYR A 20 -2.90 9.87 3.15
C TYR A 20 -2.81 9.68 4.67
N ALA A 21 -3.48 8.66 5.21
CA ALA A 21 -3.49 8.39 6.64
C ALA A 21 -2.07 8.10 7.16
N VAL A 22 -1.27 7.35 6.41
CA VAL A 22 0.12 7.02 6.75
C VAL A 22 0.99 8.28 6.80
N LEU A 23 0.87 9.16 5.80
CA LEU A 23 1.59 10.44 5.79
C LEU A 23 1.20 11.33 6.98
N LYS A 24 -0.11 11.45 7.24
CA LYS A 24 -0.65 12.35 8.27
C LYS A 24 -0.43 11.86 9.71
N HIS A 25 -0.57 10.57 9.96
CA HIS A 25 -0.64 10.03 11.33
C HIS A 25 0.62 9.29 11.76
N GLU A 26 1.36 8.72 10.82
CA GLU A 26 2.57 7.92 11.12
C GLU A 26 3.85 8.61 10.67
N GLU A 27 3.74 9.74 9.96
CA GLU A 27 4.87 10.51 9.42
C GLU A 27 5.87 9.60 8.65
N TYR A 28 5.33 8.54 8.03
CA TYR A 28 6.11 7.63 7.21
C TYR A 28 6.16 8.18 5.79
N PHE A 29 7.21 8.96 5.52
CA PHE A 29 7.51 9.55 4.20
C PHE A 29 8.41 8.62 3.38
N PRO A 30 7.89 7.80 2.44
CA PRO A 30 8.71 6.87 1.66
C PRO A 30 9.54 7.60 0.61
N ASP A 31 10.72 7.06 0.30
CA ASP A 31 11.53 7.44 -0.86
C ASP A 31 11.08 6.69 -2.13
N LYS A 32 10.56 5.46 -1.96
CA LYS A 32 10.05 4.63 -3.05
C LYS A 32 8.68 4.07 -2.71
N ILE A 33 7.76 4.16 -3.66
CA ILE A 33 6.43 3.56 -3.58
C ILE A 33 6.31 2.48 -4.66
N ASN A 34 5.92 1.27 -4.23
CA ASN A 34 5.68 0.14 -5.10
C ASN A 34 4.18 -0.18 -5.08
N VAL A 35 3.49 0.18 -6.16
CA VAL A 35 2.07 -0.05 -6.35
C VAL A 35 1.86 -1.37 -7.07
N ILE A 36 1.25 -2.33 -6.39
CA ILE A 36 1.01 -3.68 -6.92
C ILE A 36 -0.46 -3.76 -7.35
N ALA A 37 -0.72 -3.99 -8.64
CA ALA A 37 -2.08 -4.13 -9.16
C ALA A 37 -2.26 -5.50 -9.79
N GLU A 38 -3.42 -6.14 -9.56
CA GLU A 38 -3.81 -7.27 -10.40
C GLU A 38 -4.24 -6.76 -11.78
N GLU A 39 -4.13 -7.58 -12.83
CA GLU A 39 -4.57 -7.23 -14.20
C GLU A 39 -5.99 -6.64 -14.23
N ILE A 40 -6.90 -7.16 -13.41
CA ILE A 40 -8.30 -6.70 -13.34
C ILE A 40 -8.46 -5.28 -12.76
N SER A 41 -7.42 -4.75 -12.12
CA SER A 41 -7.39 -3.41 -11.51
C SER A 41 -6.39 -2.47 -12.19
N GLN A 42 -5.81 -2.89 -13.33
CA GLN A 42 -4.82 -2.10 -14.08
C GLN A 42 -5.38 -0.74 -14.54
N ASP A 43 -6.69 -0.67 -14.81
CA ASP A 43 -7.41 0.54 -15.18
C ASP A 43 -7.32 1.65 -14.13
N LYS A 44 -7.11 1.27 -12.86
CA LYS A 44 -7.02 2.19 -11.72
C LYS A 44 -5.60 2.66 -11.43
N VAL A 45 -4.58 2.04 -12.02
CA VAL A 45 -3.16 2.38 -11.77
C VAL A 45 -2.89 3.86 -11.99
N LYS A 46 -3.34 4.41 -13.12
CA LYS A 46 -3.13 5.83 -13.45
C LYS A 46 -3.75 6.75 -12.40
N MET A 47 -4.99 6.44 -11.97
CA MET A 47 -5.67 7.20 -10.92
C MET A 47 -4.91 7.13 -9.59
N VAL A 48 -4.51 5.93 -9.17
CA VAL A 48 -3.78 5.73 -7.91
C VAL A 48 -2.44 6.43 -7.95
N LYS A 49 -1.65 6.25 -9.02
CA LYS A 49 -0.35 6.91 -9.17
C LYS A 49 -0.48 8.43 -9.08
N ASN A 50 -1.39 9.04 -9.84
CA ASN A 50 -1.63 10.48 -9.77
C ASN A 50 -2.05 10.93 -8.37
N GLY A 51 -2.90 10.17 -7.68
CA GLY A 51 -3.32 10.47 -6.31
C GLY A 51 -2.18 10.41 -5.31
N LEU A 52 -1.30 9.41 -5.43
CA LEU A 52 -0.10 9.29 -4.59
C LEU A 52 0.89 10.42 -4.87
N GLU A 53 1.08 10.83 -6.12
CA GLU A 53 1.93 11.97 -6.50
C GLU A 53 1.41 13.26 -5.87
N ILE A 54 0.11 13.57 -6.01
CA ILE A 54 -0.52 14.76 -5.41
C ILE A 54 -0.32 14.79 -3.88
N LEU A 55 -0.51 13.65 -3.20
CA LEU A 55 -0.29 13.58 -1.76
C LEU A 55 1.18 13.69 -1.38
N SER A 56 2.08 13.17 -2.21
CA SER A 56 3.51 13.29 -1.96
C SER A 56 3.94 14.75 -2.05
N ASP A 57 3.47 15.48 -3.06
CA ASP A 57 3.75 16.91 -3.23
C ASP A 57 3.18 17.75 -2.07
N GLU A 58 1.94 17.50 -1.65
CA GLU A 58 1.31 18.20 -0.52
C GLU A 58 2.10 18.05 0.79
N PHE A 59 2.65 16.86 1.02
CA PHE A 59 3.47 16.56 2.20
C PHE A 59 4.97 16.84 1.99
N ASN A 60 5.36 17.48 0.88
CA ASN A 60 6.76 17.76 0.50
C ASN A 60 7.67 16.51 0.48
N VAL A 61 7.11 15.36 0.12
CA VAL A 61 7.81 14.08 -0.01
C VAL A 61 8.24 13.87 -1.46
N LYS A 62 9.54 13.71 -1.68
CA LYS A 62 10.05 13.27 -2.98
C LYS A 62 10.14 11.75 -3.01
N ASN A 63 9.38 11.12 -3.89
CA ASN A 63 9.44 9.68 -4.07
C ASN A 63 9.38 9.23 -5.52
N GLU A 64 9.87 8.02 -5.74
CA GLU A 64 9.76 7.31 -7.00
C GLU A 64 8.60 6.31 -6.92
N ILE A 65 7.60 6.47 -7.79
CA ILE A 65 6.44 5.57 -7.84
C ILE A 65 6.58 4.57 -8.98
N ASN A 66 6.76 3.31 -8.60
CA ASN A 66 6.80 2.16 -9.48
C ASN A 66 5.48 1.41 -9.44
N THR A 67 5.09 0.80 -10.56
CA THR A 67 3.91 -0.06 -10.64
C THR A 67 4.29 -1.43 -11.15
N GLU A 68 3.67 -2.46 -10.57
CA GLU A 68 3.83 -3.84 -10.97
C GLU A 68 2.45 -4.47 -11.20
N ILE A 69 2.25 -5.09 -12.36
CA ILE A 69 1.00 -5.77 -12.72
C ILE A 69 1.17 -7.27 -12.50
N VAL A 70 0.30 -7.87 -11.70
CA VAL A 70 0.36 -9.29 -11.32
C VAL A 70 -0.82 -10.04 -11.94
N LYS A 71 -0.53 -11.16 -12.63
CA LYS A 71 -1.58 -12.03 -13.14
C LYS A 71 -2.10 -12.98 -12.07
N ILE A 72 -3.36 -13.39 -12.17
CA ILE A 72 -3.95 -14.31 -11.19
C ILE A 72 -3.19 -15.65 -11.08
N SER A 73 -2.65 -16.14 -12.19
CA SER A 73 -1.83 -17.37 -12.25
C SER A 73 -0.47 -17.24 -11.55
N GLU A 74 0.00 -16.01 -11.33
CA GLU A 74 1.33 -15.69 -10.80
C GLU A 74 1.26 -15.26 -9.33
N ILE A 75 0.07 -15.11 -8.74
CA ILE A 75 -0.10 -14.59 -7.37
C ILE A 75 0.72 -15.36 -6.33
N ARG A 76 0.88 -16.68 -6.51
CA ARG A 76 1.68 -17.50 -5.59
C ARG A 76 3.18 -17.19 -5.70
N SER A 77 3.73 -17.19 -6.92
CA SER A 77 5.15 -16.91 -7.15
C SER A 77 5.47 -15.46 -6.79
N PHE A 78 4.56 -14.53 -7.08
CA PHE A 78 4.67 -13.13 -6.72
C PHE A 78 4.89 -12.91 -5.21
N GLY A 79 4.18 -13.64 -4.35
CA GLY A 79 4.39 -13.55 -2.90
C GLY A 79 5.81 -13.95 -2.47
N GLU A 80 6.40 -14.96 -3.12
CA GLU A 80 7.76 -15.44 -2.87
C GLU A 80 8.81 -14.45 -3.39
N GLU A 81 8.60 -13.92 -4.59
CA GLU A 81 9.44 -12.89 -5.22
C GLU A 81 9.44 -11.58 -4.41
N LEU A 82 8.26 -11.12 -4.00
CA LEU A 82 8.13 -9.92 -3.18
C LEU A 82 8.81 -10.07 -1.83
N ASN A 83 8.67 -11.22 -1.16
CA ASN A 83 9.37 -11.46 0.11
C ASN A 83 10.90 -11.43 -0.07
N SER A 84 11.41 -12.04 -1.15
CA SER A 84 12.84 -12.02 -1.48
C SER A 84 13.33 -10.58 -1.70
N LYS A 85 12.58 -9.78 -2.47
CA LYS A 85 12.87 -8.36 -2.70
C LYS A 85 12.85 -7.54 -1.41
N ILE A 86 11.86 -7.75 -0.55
CA ILE A 86 11.76 -7.09 0.76
C ILE A 86 12.97 -7.44 1.63
N LYS A 87 13.37 -8.71 1.66
CA LYS A 87 14.55 -9.18 2.40
C LYS A 87 15.84 -8.53 1.92
N GLU A 88 16.03 -8.43 0.61
CA GLU A 88 17.17 -7.72 0.03
C GLU A 88 17.20 -6.25 0.44
N ILE A 89 16.06 -5.56 0.34
CA ILE A 89 15.93 -4.15 0.77
C ILE A 89 16.28 -4.00 2.25
N LYS A 90 15.80 -4.91 3.11
CA LYS A 90 16.12 -4.90 4.55
C LYS A 90 17.59 -5.15 4.83
N ASN A 91 18.22 -6.10 4.13
CA ASN A 91 19.65 -6.39 4.28
C ASN A 91 20.54 -5.19 3.91
N LEU A 92 20.05 -4.28 3.07
CA LEU A 92 20.69 -3.00 2.76
C LEU A 92 20.44 -1.91 3.82
N GLY A 93 19.82 -2.25 4.96
CA GLY A 93 19.54 -1.32 6.05
C GLY A 93 18.40 -0.35 5.77
N HIS A 94 17.53 -0.65 4.81
CA HIS A 94 16.37 0.19 4.48
C HIS A 94 15.15 -0.15 5.35
N LYS A 95 14.20 0.78 5.41
CA LYS A 95 12.91 0.58 6.07
C LYS A 95 11.86 0.15 5.06
N VAL A 96 10.99 -0.77 5.44
CA VAL A 96 9.93 -1.33 4.61
C VAL A 96 8.61 -1.21 5.35
N ALA A 97 7.63 -0.60 4.70
CA ALA A 97 6.23 -0.61 5.11
C ALA A 97 5.39 -1.33 4.06
N LEU A 98 4.42 -2.12 4.51
CA LEU A 98 3.43 -2.79 3.69
C LEU A 98 2.03 -2.29 4.05
N ASP A 99 1.28 -1.78 3.07
CA ASP A 99 -0.10 -1.37 3.21
C ASP A 99 -1.04 -2.41 2.58
N ILE A 100 -1.82 -3.05 3.46
CA ILE A 100 -2.76 -4.12 3.10
C ILE A 100 -4.22 -3.65 3.10
N THR A 101 -4.46 -2.34 3.11
CA THR A 101 -5.82 -1.75 3.10
C THR A 101 -6.63 -2.21 1.89
N SER A 102 -5.97 -2.22 0.74
CA SER A 102 -6.57 -2.48 -0.57
C SER A 102 -6.12 -3.86 -1.09
N GLY A 103 -6.41 -4.15 -2.35
CA GLY A 103 -6.09 -5.43 -2.98
C GLY A 103 -7.15 -6.52 -2.75
N ARG A 104 -7.20 -7.53 -3.62
CA ARG A 104 -8.04 -8.70 -3.34
C ARG A 104 -7.36 -9.57 -2.28
N LYS A 105 -8.19 -10.22 -1.46
CA LYS A 105 -7.75 -11.10 -0.38
C LYS A 105 -6.75 -12.18 -0.82
N ILE A 106 -6.87 -12.67 -2.05
CA ILE A 106 -5.95 -13.70 -2.55
C ILE A 106 -4.54 -13.15 -2.78
N LEU A 107 -4.39 -11.93 -3.32
CA LEU A 107 -3.09 -11.27 -3.49
C LEU A 107 -2.51 -10.87 -2.14
N VAL A 108 -3.29 -10.18 -1.30
CA VAL A 108 -2.84 -9.77 0.04
C VAL A 108 -2.46 -11.01 0.88
N GLY A 109 -3.26 -12.07 0.80
CA GLY A 109 -2.99 -13.33 1.47
C GLY A 109 -1.71 -14.02 0.98
N SER A 110 -1.44 -14.01 -0.33
CA SER A 110 -0.19 -14.61 -0.85
C SER A 110 1.04 -13.86 -0.37
N ILE A 111 0.97 -12.52 -0.31
CA ILE A 111 2.04 -11.68 0.26
C ILE A 111 2.23 -12.01 1.74
N LEU A 112 1.16 -11.94 2.55
CA LEU A 112 1.25 -12.11 4.01
C LEU A 112 1.68 -13.53 4.43
N ILE A 113 1.27 -14.57 3.72
CA ILE A 113 1.68 -15.96 4.01
C ILE A 113 3.18 -16.16 3.80
N LYS A 114 3.76 -15.46 2.81
CA LYS A 114 5.18 -15.58 2.45
C LYS A 114 6.08 -14.61 3.19
N LEU A 115 5.50 -13.60 3.82
CA LEU A 115 6.23 -12.53 4.48
C LEU A 115 6.94 -13.04 5.74
N GLU A 116 8.26 -12.89 5.77
CA GLU A 116 9.04 -12.99 7.00
C GLU A 116 8.84 -11.70 7.82
N LYS A 117 8.20 -11.79 8.99
CA LYS A 117 7.82 -10.61 9.82
C LYS A 117 9.00 -9.70 10.16
N ASP A 118 10.17 -10.26 10.43
CA ASP A 118 11.37 -9.50 10.78
C ASP A 118 11.91 -8.65 9.60
N ASN A 119 11.42 -8.91 8.39
CA ASN A 119 11.80 -8.17 7.19
C ASN A 119 10.86 -6.98 6.89
N VAL A 120 9.90 -6.65 7.76
CA VAL A 120 9.03 -5.48 7.58
C VAL A 120 8.95 -4.67 8.87
N ASP A 121 9.14 -3.36 8.75
CA ASP A 121 9.09 -2.45 9.90
C ASP A 121 7.65 -2.10 10.28
N TYR A 122 6.74 -2.01 9.30
CA TYR A 122 5.34 -1.66 9.52
C TYR A 122 4.40 -2.40 8.58
N ILE A 123 3.28 -2.88 9.13
CA ILE A 123 2.12 -3.31 8.33
C ILE A 123 0.95 -2.38 8.65
N PHE A 124 0.52 -1.62 7.65
CA PHE A 124 -0.57 -0.66 7.75
C PHE A 124 -1.89 -1.23 7.21
N TYR A 125 -2.99 -0.87 7.87
CA TYR A 125 -4.35 -1.15 7.42
C TYR A 125 -5.28 -0.01 7.82
N LEU A 126 -5.86 0.70 6.85
CA LEU A 126 -6.89 1.70 7.12
C LEU A 126 -8.26 1.01 7.26
N ASP A 127 -8.69 0.89 8.51
CA ASP A 127 -10.00 0.35 8.86
C ASP A 127 -11.07 1.42 8.70
N ILE A 128 -12.03 1.19 7.80
CA ILE A 128 -13.23 2.03 7.65
C ILE A 128 -14.44 1.18 8.00
N SER A 129 -15.13 1.52 9.10
CA SER A 129 -16.19 0.68 9.68
C SER A 129 -17.47 0.58 8.84
N THR A 130 -17.54 1.27 7.68
CA THR A 130 -18.68 1.21 6.76
C THR A 130 -18.28 1.37 5.30
N ILE A 131 -19.01 0.68 4.41
CA ILE A 131 -18.77 0.70 2.95
C ILE A 131 -19.35 1.98 2.31
N LYS A 132 -20.28 2.70 2.95
CA LYS A 132 -21.02 3.82 2.32
C LYS A 132 -20.18 5.04 1.97
N LYS A 133 -18.97 5.19 2.53
CA LYS A 133 -18.11 6.38 2.35
C LYS A 133 -16.69 6.07 1.87
N VAL A 134 -16.41 4.82 1.48
CA VAL A 134 -15.06 4.37 1.10
C VAL A 134 -14.53 4.96 -0.22
N ASN A 135 -15.42 5.58 -1.02
CA ASN A 135 -15.06 6.23 -2.29
C ASN A 135 -14.94 7.76 -2.15
N LYS A 136 -14.81 8.28 -0.93
CA LYS A 136 -14.57 9.70 -0.67
C LYS A 136 -13.10 9.94 -0.31
N PRO A 137 -12.53 11.12 -0.60
CA PRO A 137 -11.25 11.53 -0.05
C PRO A 137 -11.19 11.40 1.49
N TYR A 138 -10.01 11.11 2.03
CA TYR A 138 -9.77 10.82 3.45
C TYR A 138 -10.43 11.81 4.41
N GLU A 139 -10.25 13.11 4.21
CA GLU A 139 -10.82 14.18 5.07
C GLU A 139 -12.36 14.26 5.01
N MET A 140 -12.99 13.68 3.98
CA MET A 140 -14.46 13.62 3.86
C MET A 140 -15.05 12.36 4.49
N ILE A 141 -14.21 11.43 4.96
CA ILE A 141 -14.61 10.26 5.75
C ILE A 141 -14.66 10.70 7.22
N PRO A 142 -15.79 10.52 7.93
CA PRO A 142 -15.88 10.90 9.33
C PRO A 142 -14.80 10.21 10.18
N SER A 143 -14.07 10.98 10.98
CA SER A 143 -12.95 10.49 11.79
C SER A 143 -13.31 9.33 12.72
N HIS A 144 -14.51 9.32 13.29
CA HIS A 144 -14.98 8.25 14.18
C HIS A 144 -15.21 6.89 13.48
N ILE A 145 -15.20 6.83 12.15
CA ILE A 145 -15.35 5.58 11.38
C ILE A 145 -14.08 5.16 10.66
N GLN A 146 -12.98 5.91 10.79
CA GLN A 146 -11.71 5.57 10.13
C GLN A 146 -10.56 5.51 11.13
N VAL A 147 -9.81 4.41 11.11
CA VAL A 147 -8.66 4.20 11.99
C VAL A 147 -7.53 3.56 11.19
N LEU A 148 -6.38 4.24 11.13
CA LEU A 148 -5.16 3.61 10.63
C LEU A 148 -4.63 2.66 11.70
N ARG A 149 -4.44 1.38 11.35
CA ARG A 149 -3.91 0.35 12.23
C ARG A 149 -2.49 0.00 11.83
N LYS A 150 -1.62 -0.14 12.83
CA LYS A 150 -0.33 -0.82 12.74
C LYS A 150 -0.48 -2.25 13.26
N LEU A 151 -0.25 -3.23 12.38
CA LEU A 151 -0.41 -4.65 12.68
C LEU A 151 0.91 -5.34 13.07
N LEU A 152 2.03 -4.67 12.79
CA LEU A 152 3.37 -4.92 13.33
C LEU A 152 3.92 -3.59 13.85
#